data_AF-A0A537BGE4-F1
#
_entry.id   AF-A0A537BGE4-F1
#
_cell.length_a   1.000
_cell.length_b   1.000
_cell.length_c   1.000
_cell.angle_alpha   90.00
_cell.angle_beta   90.00
_cell.angle_gamma   90.00
#
_symmetry.space_group_name_H-M   'P 1'
#
loop_
_entity.id
_entity.type
_entity.pdbx_description
1 polymer ?
#
loop_
_entity_poly.entity_id
_entity_poly.type
_entity_poly.pdbx_seq_one_letter_code
_entity_poly.pdbx_strand_id
1 'polypeptide(L)' 'AKAGEHERAIGYLRDSVASDPLYSAAWKALGKALADAGRSDEALEAYRRGVEAAKRKGDKQAEKEMTVFARRLERQRGT' A
#
# COMPACT_ATOMS: atom_id res chain seq x y z
N ALA A 1 14.64 14.57 -8.82
CA ALA A 1 13.23 15.00 -8.83
C ALA A 1 12.40 13.92 -8.15
N LYS A 2 11.93 14.14 -6.92
CA LYS A 2 11.31 13.09 -6.09
C LYS A 2 10.09 12.42 -6.74
N ALA A 3 9.32 13.17 -7.53
CA ALA A 3 8.17 12.64 -8.27
C ALA A 3 8.54 11.50 -9.24
N GLY A 4 9.68 11.59 -9.93
CA GLY A 4 10.14 10.53 -10.84
C GLY A 4 10.62 9.28 -10.12
N GLU A 5 11.11 9.42 -8.88
CA GLU A 5 11.51 8.29 -8.05
C GLU A 5 10.30 7.55 -7.47
N HIS A 6 9.24 8.27 -7.10
CA HIS A 6 7.99 7.68 -6.64
C HIS A 6 7.30 6.86 -7.74
N GLU A 7 7.19 7.39 -8.97
CA GLU A 7 6.56 6.65 -10.08
C GLU A 7 7.32 5.38 -10.45
N ARG A 8 8.67 5.42 -10.44
CA ARG A 8 9.49 4.21 -10.65
C ARG A 8 9.29 3.18 -9.54
N ALA A 9 9.25 3.63 -8.28
CA ALA A 9 9.00 2.73 -7.15
C ALA A 9 7.62 2.09 -7.25
N ILE A 10 6.59 2.87 -7.60
CA ILE A 10 5.23 2.37 -7.82
C ILE A 10 5.21 1.29 -8.91
N GLY A 11 5.91 1.50 -10.02
CA GLY A 11 6.05 0.51 -11.09
C GLY A 11 6.58 -0.82 -10.59
N TYR A 12 7.77 -0.82 -9.97
CA TYR A 12 8.38 -2.05 -9.44
C TYR A 12 7.52 -2.73 -8.36
N LEU A 13 6.86 -1.95 -7.52
CA LEU A 13 6.01 -2.49 -6.46
C LEU A 13 4.73 -3.12 -7.02
N ARG A 14 4.17 -2.58 -8.12
CA ARG A 14 3.05 -3.19 -8.86
C ARG A 14 3.45 -4.53 -9.46
N ASP A 15 4.62 -4.61 -10.10
CA ASP A 15 5.14 -5.87 -10.63
C ASP A 15 5.36 -6.89 -9.51
N SER A 16 5.88 -6.44 -8.37
CA SER A 16 6.11 -7.31 -7.21
C SER A 16 4.82 -7.92 -6.67
N VAL A 17 3.76 -7.13 -6.50
CA VAL A 17 2.47 -7.65 -5.99
C VAL A 17 1.68 -8.42 -7.06
N ALA A 18 1.95 -8.18 -8.34
CA ALA A 18 1.41 -9.00 -9.42
C ALA A 18 2.07 -10.39 -9.44
N SER A 19 3.38 -10.47 -9.21
CA SER A 19 4.13 -11.72 -9.14
C SER A 19 3.84 -12.51 -7.86
N ASP A 20 3.74 -11.85 -6.70
CA ASP A 20 3.34 -12.48 -5.44
C ASP A 20 2.26 -11.65 -4.75
N PRO A 21 0.98 -11.98 -4.97
CA PRO A 21 -0.14 -11.30 -4.34
C PRO A 21 -0.19 -11.44 -2.81
N LEU A 22 0.55 -12.39 -2.22
CA LEU A 22 0.64 -12.60 -0.78
C LEU A 22 1.80 -11.84 -0.12
N TYR A 23 2.58 -11.07 -0.89
CA TYR A 23 3.70 -10.32 -0.36
C TYR A 23 3.25 -9.04 0.37
N SER A 24 2.85 -9.21 1.64
CA SER A 24 2.38 -8.14 2.54
C SER A 24 3.29 -6.91 2.59
N ALA A 25 4.61 -7.09 2.60
CA ALA A 25 5.56 -5.98 2.65
C ALA A 25 5.57 -5.14 1.36
N ALA A 26 5.43 -5.78 0.18
CA ALA A 26 5.32 -5.07 -1.09
C ALA A 26 4.02 -4.25 -1.16
N TRP A 27 2.90 -4.81 -0.69
CA TRP A 27 1.65 -4.04 -0.58
C TRP A 27 1.78 -2.83 0.34
N LYS A 28 2.44 -2.98 1.50
CA LYS A 28 2.69 -1.86 2.43
C LYS A 28 3.54 -0.77 1.76
N ALA A 29 4.62 -1.16 1.09
CA ALA A 29 5.49 -0.23 0.37
C ALA A 29 4.77 0.45 -0.78
N LEU A 30 3.92 -0.26 -1.52
CA LEU A 30 3.11 0.29 -2.62
C LEU A 30 2.15 1.36 -2.11
N GLY A 31 1.41 1.06 -1.05
CA GLY A 31 0.49 2.02 -0.43
C GLY A 31 1.22 3.28 0.06
N LYS A 32 2.44 3.13 0.60
CA LYS A 32 3.26 4.27 1.04
C LYS A 32 3.73 5.10 -0.15
N ALA A 33 4.29 4.48 -1.18
CA ALA A 33 4.78 5.19 -2.37
C ALA A 33 3.65 5.94 -3.09
N LEU A 34 2.45 5.34 -3.17
CA LEU A 34 1.26 5.99 -3.72
C LEU A 34 0.81 7.19 -2.87
N ALA A 35 0.83 7.06 -1.54
CA ALA A 35 0.48 8.16 -0.64
C ALA A 35 1.51 9.31 -0.74
N ASP A 36 2.80 9.01 -0.79
CA ASP A 36 3.89 9.98 -0.95
C ASP A 36 3.84 10.67 -2.34
N ALA A 37 3.21 10.02 -3.34
CA ALA A 37 2.92 10.58 -4.66
C ALA A 37 1.59 11.38 -4.72
N GLY A 38 0.85 11.49 -3.61
CA GLY A 38 -0.45 12.18 -3.56
C GLY A 38 -1.62 11.37 -4.14
N ARG A 39 -1.40 10.09 -4.49
CA ARG A 39 -2.38 9.18 -5.10
C ARG A 39 -3.17 8.44 -4.01
N SER A 40 -3.89 9.21 -3.19
CA SER A 40 -4.55 8.71 -1.96
C SER A 40 -5.59 7.61 -2.21
N ASP A 41 -6.33 7.64 -3.34
CA ASP A 41 -7.24 6.57 -3.77
C ASP A 41 -6.53 5.22 -3.94
N GLU A 42 -5.48 5.24 -4.73
CA GLU A 42 -4.72 4.04 -5.06
C GLU A 42 -3.94 3.53 -3.85
N ALA A 43 -3.45 4.44 -3.00
CA ALA A 43 -2.81 4.09 -1.74
C ALA A 43 -3.77 3.33 -0.81
N LEU A 44 -5.02 3.81 -0.68
CA LEU A 44 -6.04 3.16 0.14
C LEU A 44 -6.36 1.76 -0.39
N GLU A 45 -6.51 1.61 -1.70
CA GLU A 45 -6.74 0.31 -2.31
C GLU A 45 -5.57 -0.65 -2.07
N ALA A 46 -4.33 -0.19 -2.26
CA ALA A 46 -3.13 -0.98 -2.02
C ALA A 46 -3.04 -1.46 -0.56
N TYR A 47 -3.35 -0.59 0.42
CA TYR A 47 -3.38 -0.98 1.82
C TYR A 47 -4.50 -2.00 2.13
N ARG A 48 -5.69 -1.85 1.53
CA ARG A 48 -6.79 -2.83 1.71
C ARG A 48 -6.41 -4.20 1.16
N ARG A 49 -5.83 -4.26 -0.05
CA ARG A 49 -5.30 -5.51 -0.63
C ARG A 49 -4.19 -6.11 0.22
N GLY A 50 -3.29 -5.27 0.73
CA GLY A 50 -2.21 -5.67 1.62
C GLY A 50 -2.68 -6.27 2.94
N VAL A 51 -3.73 -5.70 3.55
CA VAL A 51 -4.35 -6.25 4.77
C VAL A 51 -4.84 -7.68 4.52
N GLU A 52 -5.52 -7.92 3.39
CA GLU A 52 -6.01 -9.25 3.05
C GLU A 52 -4.85 -10.24 2.76
N ALA A 53 -3.81 -9.78 2.06
CA ALA A 53 -2.59 -10.57 1.85
C ALA A 53 -1.91 -10.95 3.18
N ALA A 54 -1.78 -9.98 4.09
CA ALA A 54 -1.18 -10.16 5.41
C ALA A 54 -1.97 -11.16 6.27
N LYS A 55 -3.31 -11.05 6.30
CA LYS A 55 -4.18 -12.02 6.98
C LYS A 55 -3.99 -13.44 6.46
N ARG A 56 -4.01 -13.61 5.13
CA ARG A 56 -3.83 -14.93 4.49
C ARG A 56 -2.46 -15.54 4.80
N LYS A 57 -1.42 -14.71 4.93
CA LYS A 57 -0.06 -15.15 5.27
C LYS A 57 0.16 -15.33 6.78
N GLY A 58 -0.73 -14.80 7.63
CA GLY A 58 -0.55 -14.75 9.08
C GLY A 58 0.39 -13.63 9.55
N ASP A 59 0.67 -12.64 8.70
CA ASP A 59 1.51 -11.49 9.02
C ASP A 59 0.73 -10.42 9.80
N LYS A 60 0.55 -10.68 11.10
CA LYS A 60 -0.25 -9.83 12.01
C LYS A 60 0.30 -8.41 12.14
N GLN A 61 1.60 -8.20 11.93
CA GLN A 61 2.20 -6.88 12.06
C GLN A 61 1.86 -6.01 10.86
N ALA A 62 2.07 -6.54 9.65
CA ALA A 62 1.73 -5.82 8.42
C ALA A 62 0.23 -5.54 8.33
N GLU A 63 -0.62 -6.49 8.75
CA GLU A 63 -2.07 -6.29 8.84
C GLU A 63 -2.44 -5.05 9.67
N LYS A 64 -1.89 -4.94 10.88
CA LYS A 64 -2.17 -3.82 11.81
C LYS A 64 -1.70 -2.49 11.25
N GLU A 65 -0.44 -2.43 10.77
CA GLU A 65 0.13 -1.21 10.19
C GLU A 65 -0.71 -0.70 9.03
N MET A 66 -1.01 -1.57 8.06
CA MET A 66 -1.76 -1.19 6.87
C MET A 66 -3.21 -0.82 7.19
N THR A 67 -3.82 -1.45 8.19
CA THR A 67 -5.16 -1.05 8.68
C THR A 67 -5.16 0.37 9.23
N VAL A 68 -4.12 0.76 9.98
CA VAL A 68 -3.99 2.13 10.50
C VAL A 68 -3.82 3.13 9.36
N PHE A 69 -2.97 2.83 8.37
CA PHE A 69 -2.76 3.70 7.22
C PHE A 69 -4.03 3.86 6.37
N ALA A 70 -4.74 2.76 6.08
CA ALA A 70 -6.01 2.78 5.37
C ALA A 70 -7.03 3.69 6.07
N ARG A 71 -7.24 3.49 7.39
CA ARG A 71 -8.16 4.33 8.19
C ARG A 71 -7.77 5.80 8.21
N ARG A 72 -6.47 6.10 8.23
CA ARG A 72 -5.98 7.49 8.18
C ARG A 72 -6.30 8.13 6.84
N LEU A 73 -6.14 7.41 5.74
CA LEU A 73 -6.51 7.91 4.41
C LEU A 73 -8.02 8.10 4.30
N GLU A 74 -8.84 7.15 4.76
CA GLU A 74 -10.30 7.25 4.77
C GLU A 74 -10.79 8.51 5.51
N ARG A 75 -10.23 8.81 6.68
CA ARG A 75 -10.57 10.04 7.43
C ARG A 75 -10.22 11.32 6.68
N GLN A 76 -9.10 11.35 5.96
CA GLN A 76 -8.68 12.52 5.17
C GLN A 76 -9.58 12.77 3.95
N ARG A 77 -10.42 11.81 3.54
CA ARG A 77 -11.41 11.97 2.45
C ARG A 77 -12.75 12.51 2.90
N GLY A 78 -13.03 12.46 4.21
CA GLY A 78 -14.31 12.85 4.80
C GLY A 78 -14.38 14.33 5.22
N THR A 79 -13.30 15.08 5.02
CA THR A 79 -13.18 16.54 5.21
C THR A 79 -13.01 17.21 3.88
#